data_AF-A0A9E6R9M8-F1
#
_entry.id   AF-A0A9E6R9M8-F1
#
_cell.length_a   1.000
_cell.length_b   1.000
_cell.length_c   1.000
_cell.angle_alpha   90.00
_cell.angle_beta   90.00
_cell.angle_gamma   90.00
#
_symmetry.space_group_name_H-M   'P 1'
#
loop_
_entity.id
_entity.type
_entity.pdbx_description
1 polymer ?
#
loop_
_entity_poly.entity_id
_entity_poly.type
_entity_poly.pdbx_seq_one_letter_code
_entity_poly.pdbx_strand_id
1 'polypeptide(L)'
;MIASLIGRPTRPRYRGLYLIVPFQGSEDAARYALPHVEAHPVQIIATTYLQDVRPGGGGLLVWPGSHRDLYPAFESKVDFIARDSYREIMKRYRRLEPVELSGAAGDAILIHHRLLHAPSLNRRRRIRYALLCDYFLPNVGELARETPGDDPFEDFSPRFEAYRGRETEHDYRTVDPADLKGRAIEGGHYTAINKRDASRLIRTLKDGDIWITLADNDSLSGTNKVQPCGMSLAEQGLRVFSDGVELVSACRNDFIAKAPAGDLRALKIVGARQPLWLRVIRVSLPVRSSAVILDQPIEPEDEREFSVGAIGSGPT
;
A
#
# COMPACT_ATOMS: atom_id res chain seq x y z
N MET A 1 -23.20 5.66 -16.55
CA MET A 1 -22.72 4.37 -16.00
C MET A 1 -22.35 4.49 -14.52
N ILE A 2 -21.28 5.20 -14.11
CA ILE A 2 -20.87 5.28 -12.69
C ILE A 2 -22.02 5.69 -11.75
N ALA A 3 -22.80 6.69 -12.15
CA ALA A 3 -23.93 7.13 -11.33
C ALA A 3 -25.05 6.07 -11.18
N SER A 4 -25.11 5.12 -12.11
CA SER A 4 -26.00 3.96 -12.01
C SER A 4 -25.42 2.85 -11.15
N LEU A 5 -24.10 2.83 -10.92
CA LEU A 5 -23.43 1.84 -10.05
C LEU A 5 -23.48 2.28 -8.59
N ILE A 6 -23.05 3.52 -8.30
CA ILE A 6 -22.86 4.00 -6.91
C ILE A 6 -23.71 5.24 -6.60
N GLY A 7 -24.78 5.50 -7.36
CA GLY A 7 -25.71 6.60 -7.05
C GLY A 7 -25.19 7.96 -7.53
N ARG A 8 -25.27 9.03 -6.76
CA ARG A 8 -24.68 10.32 -7.15
C ARG A 8 -23.23 10.37 -6.64
N PRO A 9 -22.22 9.95 -7.43
CA PRO A 9 -20.84 10.04 -6.98
C PRO A 9 -20.48 11.51 -6.75
N THR A 10 -19.52 11.74 -5.86
CA THR A 10 -18.80 13.02 -5.83
C THR A 10 -18.04 13.22 -7.14
N ARG A 11 -17.48 14.42 -7.33
CA ARG A 11 -16.67 14.71 -8.52
C ARG A 11 -15.54 13.67 -8.66
N PRO A 12 -15.28 13.15 -9.87
CA PRO A 12 -14.20 12.19 -10.09
C PRO A 12 -12.86 12.77 -9.62
N ARG A 13 -12.05 11.96 -8.95
CA ARG A 13 -10.66 12.31 -8.63
C ARG A 13 -9.74 11.64 -9.63
N TYR A 14 -9.16 12.43 -10.53
CA TYR A 14 -8.13 11.94 -11.43
C TYR A 14 -6.84 11.69 -10.65
N ARG A 15 -6.34 10.45 -10.65
CA ARG A 15 -5.02 10.13 -10.09
C ARG A 15 -3.88 10.55 -11.02
N GLY A 16 -4.16 10.57 -12.32
CA GLY A 16 -3.21 10.91 -13.37
C GLY A 16 -2.82 9.73 -14.25
N LEU A 17 -1.74 9.92 -15.01
CA LEU A 17 -1.20 8.94 -15.94
C LEU A 17 -0.38 7.88 -15.21
N TYR A 18 -0.71 6.61 -15.47
CA TYR A 18 0.02 5.45 -15.01
C TYR A 18 0.69 4.82 -16.23
N LEU A 19 2.00 4.68 -16.16
CA LEU A 19 2.81 4.09 -17.23
C LEU A 19 3.45 2.80 -16.74
N ILE A 20 3.41 1.76 -17.59
CA ILE A 20 4.20 0.54 -17.39
C ILE A 20 5.19 0.46 -18.54
N VAL A 21 6.45 0.63 -18.21
CA VAL A 21 7.55 0.57 -19.17
C VAL A 21 7.83 -0.87 -19.58
N PRO A 22 8.35 -1.10 -20.80
CA PRO A 22 8.84 -2.41 -21.21
C PRO A 22 9.79 -3.00 -20.17
N PHE A 23 9.54 -4.24 -19.77
CA PHE A 23 10.43 -4.99 -18.90
C PHE A 23 11.70 -5.36 -19.68
N GLN A 24 12.88 -5.00 -19.16
CA GLN A 24 14.17 -5.15 -19.84
C GLN A 24 15.14 -6.14 -19.17
N GLY A 25 14.69 -6.99 -18.25
CA GLY A 25 15.58 -7.76 -17.38
C GLY A 25 15.47 -9.29 -17.45
N SER A 26 16.51 -9.94 -16.94
CA SER A 26 16.50 -11.31 -16.39
C SER A 26 16.12 -11.33 -14.90
N GLU A 27 15.66 -10.19 -14.35
CA GLU A 27 15.28 -10.02 -12.95
C GLU A 27 14.05 -10.86 -12.60
N ASP A 28 13.92 -11.15 -11.31
CA ASP A 28 12.87 -11.97 -10.73
C ASP A 28 11.50 -11.32 -10.96
N ALA A 29 10.85 -11.72 -12.05
CA ALA A 29 9.50 -11.34 -12.45
C ALA A 29 8.48 -11.50 -11.30
N ALA A 30 8.81 -12.34 -10.32
CA ALA A 30 8.16 -12.54 -9.04
C ALA A 30 7.79 -11.25 -8.28
N ARG A 31 8.67 -10.24 -8.31
CA ARG A 31 8.44 -8.98 -7.58
C ARG A 31 7.39 -8.08 -8.25
N TYR A 32 7.07 -8.34 -9.51
CA TYR A 32 6.20 -7.54 -10.36
C TYR A 32 4.84 -8.21 -10.58
N ALA A 33 4.06 -8.43 -9.52
CA ALA A 33 2.62 -8.74 -9.60
C ALA A 33 1.99 -8.95 -8.21
N LEU A 34 2.53 -8.33 -7.13
CA LEU A 34 1.98 -8.61 -5.80
C LEU A 34 0.52 -8.11 -5.73
N PRO A 35 -0.45 -9.02 -5.51
CA PRO A 35 -1.85 -8.64 -5.42
C PRO A 35 -2.03 -7.71 -4.22
N HIS A 36 -2.82 -6.68 -4.41
CA HIS A 36 -3.23 -5.77 -3.35
C HIS A 36 -4.64 -5.24 -3.62
N VAL A 37 -5.29 -4.73 -2.58
CA VAL A 37 -6.49 -3.90 -2.71
C VAL A 37 -6.12 -2.44 -2.52
N GLU A 38 -7.05 -1.52 -2.78
CA GLU A 38 -6.76 -0.12 -2.58
C GLU A 38 -6.62 0.24 -1.10
N ALA A 39 -5.63 1.08 -0.79
CA ALA A 39 -5.29 1.43 0.60
C ALA A 39 -5.89 2.76 1.08
N HIS A 40 -6.44 3.57 0.17
CA HIS A 40 -7.18 4.79 0.51
C HIS A 40 -8.68 4.60 0.27
N PRO A 41 -9.54 5.36 0.99
CA PRO A 41 -10.98 5.33 0.76
C PRO A 41 -11.32 5.61 -0.69
N VAL A 42 -12.09 4.73 -1.32
CA VAL A 42 -12.68 4.86 -2.65
C VAL A 42 -13.73 3.75 -2.81
N GLN A 43 -14.73 3.92 -3.68
CA GLN A 43 -15.71 2.87 -3.98
C GLN A 43 -15.41 2.19 -5.30
N ILE A 44 -15.16 2.97 -6.36
CA ILE A 44 -14.86 2.46 -7.69
C ILE A 44 -13.58 3.10 -8.21
N ILE A 45 -12.71 2.26 -8.76
CA ILE A 45 -11.51 2.69 -9.47
C ILE A 45 -11.73 2.40 -10.95
N ALA A 46 -11.56 3.42 -11.77
CA ALA A 46 -11.54 3.30 -13.22
C ALA A 46 -10.10 3.36 -13.73
N THR A 47 -9.74 2.37 -14.53
CA THR A 47 -8.51 2.36 -15.34
C THR A 47 -8.89 2.47 -16.80
N THR A 48 -8.58 3.60 -17.43
CA THR A 48 -8.83 3.80 -18.87
C THR A 48 -7.54 3.62 -19.65
N TYR A 49 -7.56 2.72 -20.63
CA TYR A 49 -6.42 2.55 -21.52
C TYR A 49 -6.37 3.66 -22.56
N LEU A 50 -5.20 4.30 -22.70
CA LEU A 50 -4.99 5.40 -23.66
C LEU A 50 -4.46 4.90 -25.01
N GLN A 51 -4.26 3.58 -25.12
CA GLN A 51 -3.78 2.88 -26.30
C GLN A 51 -4.20 1.41 -26.18
N ASP A 52 -4.11 0.67 -27.28
CA ASP A 52 -4.35 -0.77 -27.25
C ASP A 52 -3.38 -1.48 -26.29
N VAL A 53 -3.95 -2.26 -25.38
CA VAL A 53 -3.24 -3.13 -24.44
C VAL A 53 -3.54 -4.56 -24.82
N ARG A 54 -2.56 -5.23 -25.44
CA ARG A 54 -2.60 -6.65 -25.77
C ARG A 54 -2.16 -7.51 -24.57
N PRO A 55 -2.48 -8.81 -24.53
CA PRO A 55 -1.97 -9.72 -23.50
C PRO A 55 -0.45 -9.64 -23.37
N GLY A 56 0.05 -9.66 -22.14
CA GLY A 56 1.45 -9.42 -21.77
C GLY A 56 1.92 -7.98 -22.00
N GLY A 57 1.00 -7.03 -22.21
CA GLY A 57 1.27 -5.61 -22.48
C GLY A 57 1.26 -4.72 -21.26
N GLY A 58 1.27 -5.30 -20.05
CA GLY A 58 1.20 -4.54 -18.81
C GLY A 58 -0.23 -4.10 -18.45
N GLY A 59 -1.22 -4.92 -18.79
CA GLY A 59 -2.61 -4.70 -18.40
C GLY A 59 -2.83 -4.78 -16.88
N LEU A 60 -4.06 -4.49 -16.45
CA LEU A 60 -4.48 -4.70 -15.07
C LEU A 60 -4.68 -6.19 -14.81
N LEU A 61 -3.93 -6.75 -13.86
CA LEU A 61 -4.21 -8.07 -13.30
C LEU A 61 -5.34 -7.94 -12.28
N VAL A 62 -6.30 -8.85 -12.30
CA VAL A 62 -7.37 -8.96 -11.31
C VAL A 62 -7.57 -10.40 -10.87
N TRP A 63 -8.09 -10.57 -9.65
CA TRP A 63 -8.57 -11.86 -9.14
C TRP A 63 -10.10 -11.78 -9.00
N PRO A 64 -10.87 -12.26 -10.01
CA PRO A 64 -12.33 -12.20 -10.00
C PRO A 64 -12.98 -12.76 -8.72
N GLY A 65 -13.86 -11.99 -8.10
CA GLY A 65 -14.55 -12.41 -6.87
C GLY A 65 -13.76 -12.20 -5.57
N SER A 66 -12.47 -11.85 -5.60
CA SER A 66 -11.68 -11.66 -4.38
C SER A 66 -12.21 -10.59 -3.44
N HIS A 67 -12.93 -9.60 -3.98
CA HIS A 67 -13.59 -8.55 -3.20
C HIS A 67 -14.68 -9.09 -2.27
N ARG A 68 -15.29 -10.25 -2.56
CA ARG A 68 -16.32 -10.88 -1.70
C ARG A 68 -15.71 -11.45 -0.44
N ASP A 69 -14.57 -12.12 -0.57
CA ASP A 69 -13.85 -12.64 0.59
C ASP A 69 -13.18 -11.50 1.37
N LEU A 70 -12.64 -10.52 0.66
CA LEU A 70 -11.85 -9.47 1.27
C LEU A 70 -12.70 -8.38 1.92
N TYR A 71 -13.88 -8.04 1.39
CA TYR A 71 -14.71 -6.98 1.96
C TYR A 71 -15.03 -7.20 3.46
N PRO A 72 -15.54 -8.36 3.91
CA PRO A 72 -15.78 -8.62 5.33
C PRO A 72 -14.48 -8.81 6.13
N ALA A 73 -13.33 -8.97 5.47
CA ALA A 73 -12.02 -9.07 6.12
C ALA A 73 -11.44 -7.70 6.54
N PHE A 74 -12.19 -6.61 6.42
CA PHE A 74 -11.85 -5.29 6.96
C PHE A 74 -12.77 -4.90 8.12
N GLU A 75 -12.26 -4.03 8.99
CA GLU A 75 -13.05 -3.38 10.05
C GLU A 75 -13.82 -2.16 9.53
N SER A 76 -13.37 -1.60 8.41
CA SER A 76 -13.95 -0.43 7.75
C SER A 76 -14.39 -0.78 6.33
N LYS A 77 -15.56 -0.27 5.91
CA LYS A 77 -16.05 -0.44 4.54
C LYS A 77 -15.09 0.11 3.50
N VAL A 78 -14.41 1.23 3.78
CA VAL A 78 -13.56 1.94 2.80
C VAL A 78 -12.12 2.19 3.24
N ASP A 79 -11.83 2.31 4.54
CA ASP A 79 -10.45 2.48 5.01
C ASP A 79 -9.69 1.14 5.03
N PHE A 80 -8.37 1.20 4.91
CA PHE A 80 -7.54 -0.01 5.01
C PHE A 80 -7.26 -0.35 6.47
N ILE A 81 -8.25 -0.93 7.14
CA ILE A 81 -8.12 -1.50 8.49
C ILE A 81 -8.46 -2.98 8.39
N ALA A 82 -7.43 -3.80 8.22
CA ALA A 82 -7.58 -5.23 7.95
C ALA A 82 -7.76 -6.03 9.26
N ARG A 83 -8.66 -7.01 9.24
CA ARG A 83 -8.80 -8.02 10.30
C ARG A 83 -7.76 -9.13 10.12
N ASP A 84 -7.58 -9.99 11.12
CA ASP A 84 -6.66 -11.13 11.05
C ASP A 84 -6.97 -12.07 9.87
N SER A 85 -8.24 -12.24 9.51
CA SER A 85 -8.69 -13.06 8.38
C SER A 85 -8.13 -12.59 7.02
N TYR A 86 -7.83 -11.29 6.88
CA TYR A 86 -7.25 -10.72 5.67
C TYR A 86 -5.96 -11.46 5.26
N ARG A 87 -5.10 -11.77 6.23
CA ARG A 87 -3.80 -12.39 5.96
C ARG A 87 -3.95 -13.79 5.36
N GLU A 88 -4.88 -14.59 5.86
CA GLU A 88 -5.13 -15.94 5.35
C GLU A 88 -5.79 -15.92 3.96
N ILE A 89 -6.74 -14.99 3.74
CA ILE A 89 -7.35 -14.78 2.42
C ILE A 89 -6.29 -14.37 1.40
N MET A 90 -5.41 -13.43 1.75
CA MET A 90 -4.29 -13.02 0.89
C MET A 90 -3.34 -14.18 0.57
N LYS A 91 -2.98 -15.01 1.56
CA LYS A 91 -2.14 -16.20 1.33
C LYS A 91 -2.78 -17.16 0.32
N ARG A 92 -4.09 -17.37 0.39
CA ARG A 92 -4.84 -18.18 -0.58
C ARG A 92 -4.76 -17.58 -1.98
N TYR A 93 -5.15 -16.32 -2.14
CA TYR A 93 -5.21 -15.66 -3.45
C TYR A 93 -3.84 -15.53 -4.14
N ARG A 94 -2.75 -15.38 -3.38
CA ARG A 94 -1.39 -15.37 -3.95
C ARG A 94 -1.01 -16.64 -4.70
N ARG A 95 -1.71 -17.76 -4.47
CA ARG A 95 -1.48 -19.05 -5.13
C ARG A 95 -2.36 -19.25 -6.37
N LEU A 96 -3.26 -18.31 -6.65
CA LEU A 96 -4.21 -18.38 -7.76
C LEU A 96 -3.73 -17.50 -8.90
N GLU A 97 -3.88 -18.00 -10.13
CA GLU A 97 -3.52 -17.25 -11.33
C GLU A 97 -4.46 -16.05 -11.54
N PRO A 98 -3.95 -14.82 -11.72
CA PRO A 98 -4.77 -13.66 -12.05
C PRO A 98 -5.24 -13.68 -13.50
N VAL A 99 -6.30 -12.91 -13.78
CA VAL A 99 -6.73 -12.55 -15.13
C VAL A 99 -6.10 -11.22 -15.53
N GLU A 100 -5.38 -11.18 -16.66
CA GLU A 100 -4.94 -9.92 -17.26
C GLU A 100 -6.04 -9.33 -18.14
N LEU A 101 -6.52 -8.14 -17.78
CA LEU A 101 -7.51 -7.40 -18.54
C LEU A 101 -6.82 -6.63 -19.66
N SER A 102 -6.90 -7.15 -20.87
CA SER A 102 -6.50 -6.47 -22.11
C SER A 102 -7.66 -5.66 -22.67
N GLY A 103 -7.39 -4.67 -23.52
CA GLY A 103 -8.44 -3.79 -24.09
C GLY A 103 -7.91 -2.85 -25.16
N ALA A 104 -8.82 -2.25 -25.91
CA ALA A 104 -8.53 -1.23 -26.92
C ALA A 104 -8.30 0.15 -26.28
N ALA A 105 -7.73 1.08 -27.05
CA ALA A 105 -7.71 2.49 -26.66
C ALA A 105 -9.12 3.01 -26.37
N GLY A 106 -9.31 3.65 -25.22
CA GLY A 106 -10.60 4.17 -24.77
C GLY A 106 -11.39 3.22 -23.87
N ASP A 107 -11.03 1.93 -23.80
CA ASP A 107 -11.68 1.00 -22.88
C ASP A 107 -11.43 1.42 -21.43
N ALA A 108 -12.50 1.39 -20.63
CA ALA A 108 -12.48 1.72 -19.21
C ALA A 108 -12.83 0.49 -18.38
N ILE A 109 -11.88 0.05 -17.56
CA ILE A 109 -12.06 -1.05 -16.63
C ILE A 109 -12.47 -0.47 -15.28
N LEU A 110 -13.60 -0.93 -14.74
CA LEU A 110 -14.10 -0.54 -13.43
C LEU A 110 -13.88 -1.69 -12.45
N ILE A 111 -13.23 -1.41 -11.31
CA ILE A 111 -13.06 -2.38 -10.24
C ILE A 111 -13.62 -1.86 -8.93
N HIS A 112 -14.19 -2.76 -8.15
CA HIS A 112 -14.47 -2.54 -6.73
C HIS A 112 -13.16 -2.30 -5.98
N HIS A 113 -13.11 -1.39 -5.00
CA HIS A 113 -11.87 -1.03 -4.29
C HIS A 113 -11.23 -2.18 -3.53
N ARG A 114 -12.03 -3.18 -3.12
CA ARG A 114 -11.56 -4.44 -2.52
C ARG A 114 -11.22 -5.56 -3.50
N LEU A 115 -11.32 -5.34 -4.81
CA LEU A 115 -10.86 -6.32 -5.78
C LEU A 115 -9.34 -6.37 -5.75
N LEU A 116 -8.77 -7.56 -5.63
CA LEU A 116 -7.32 -7.71 -5.74
C LEU A 116 -6.91 -7.39 -7.15
N HIS A 117 -5.88 -6.58 -7.24
CA HIS A 117 -5.32 -6.18 -8.50
C HIS A 117 -3.82 -5.94 -8.38
N ALA A 118 -3.15 -5.96 -9.52
CA ALA A 118 -1.74 -5.65 -9.66
C ALA A 118 -1.46 -5.15 -11.09
N PRO A 119 -0.38 -4.41 -11.33
CA PRO A 119 0.09 -4.23 -12.69
C PRO A 119 0.67 -5.56 -13.23
N SER A 120 0.34 -5.89 -14.47
CA SER A 120 1.03 -6.95 -15.21
C SER A 120 2.41 -6.48 -15.67
N LEU A 121 3.32 -7.43 -15.91
CA LEU A 121 4.56 -7.17 -16.60
C LEU A 121 4.30 -6.76 -18.05
N ASN A 122 4.91 -5.66 -18.48
CA ASN A 122 4.90 -5.26 -19.88
C ASN A 122 6.04 -5.94 -20.62
N ARG A 123 5.74 -7.07 -21.26
CA ARG A 123 6.66 -7.82 -22.13
C ARG A 123 6.68 -7.29 -23.56
N ARG A 124 5.99 -6.18 -23.84
CA ARG A 124 5.93 -5.55 -25.16
C ARG A 124 6.96 -4.41 -25.22
N ARG A 125 7.27 -3.98 -26.45
CA ARG A 125 8.28 -2.94 -26.72
C ARG A 125 7.79 -1.50 -26.51
N ARG A 126 6.49 -1.30 -26.27
CA ARG A 126 5.88 0.03 -26.11
C ARG A 126 5.49 0.25 -24.65
N ILE A 127 5.69 1.47 -24.14
CA ILE A 127 5.17 1.88 -22.83
C ILE A 127 3.65 1.77 -22.84
N ARG A 128 3.04 1.22 -21.80
CA ARG A 128 1.58 1.16 -21.63
C ARG A 128 1.09 2.36 -20.85
N TYR A 129 0.27 3.21 -21.47
CA TYR A 129 -0.36 4.37 -20.84
C TYR A 129 -1.80 4.07 -20.41
N ALA A 130 -2.12 4.41 -19.17
CA ALA A 130 -3.48 4.37 -18.64
C ALA A 130 -3.77 5.62 -17.80
N LEU A 131 -5.03 6.05 -17.76
CA LEU A 131 -5.52 7.08 -16.83
C LEU A 131 -6.26 6.39 -15.69
N LEU A 132 -5.91 6.70 -14.45
CA LEU A 132 -6.64 6.21 -13.27
C LEU A 132 -7.52 7.31 -12.70
N CYS A 133 -8.76 6.93 -12.36
CA CYS A 133 -9.76 7.80 -11.76
C CYS A 133 -10.47 7.09 -10.61
N ASP A 134 -10.69 7.82 -9.53
CA ASP A 134 -11.44 7.34 -8.37
C ASP A 134 -12.82 7.99 -8.31
N TYR A 135 -13.81 7.18 -7.93
CA TYR A 135 -15.17 7.62 -7.66
C TYR A 135 -15.56 7.28 -6.22
N PHE A 136 -16.15 8.27 -5.55
CA PHE A 136 -16.50 8.19 -4.14
C PHE A 136 -17.99 8.40 -3.95
N LEU A 137 -18.53 7.71 -2.95
CA LEU A 137 -19.83 8.06 -2.40
C LEU A 137 -19.76 9.38 -1.60
N PRO A 138 -20.83 10.20 -1.60
CA PRO A 138 -20.87 11.44 -0.83
C PRO A 138 -20.61 11.25 0.66
N ASN A 139 -21.04 10.12 1.22
CA ASN A 139 -20.91 9.76 2.63
C ASN A 139 -19.66 8.92 2.94
N VAL A 140 -18.60 8.99 2.12
CA VAL A 140 -17.37 8.18 2.32
C VAL A 140 -16.74 8.30 3.73
N GLY A 141 -16.91 9.46 4.39
CA GLY A 141 -16.42 9.66 5.76
C GLY A 141 -17.23 8.93 6.84
N GLU A 142 -18.51 8.65 6.59
CA GLU A 142 -19.37 7.82 7.46
C GLU A 142 -19.04 6.35 7.23
N LEU A 143 -18.98 5.92 5.97
CA LEU A 143 -18.61 4.56 5.57
C LEU A 143 -17.24 4.14 6.10
N ALA A 144 -16.30 5.08 6.26
CA ALA A 144 -14.99 4.82 6.86
C ALA A 144 -15.06 4.31 8.31
N ARG A 145 -16.16 4.59 9.02
CA ARG A 145 -16.38 4.20 10.43
C ARG A 145 -17.31 3.01 10.58
N GLU A 146 -17.91 2.56 9.49
CA GLU A 146 -18.83 1.44 9.47
C GLU A 146 -18.09 0.13 9.21
N THR A 147 -18.56 -0.93 9.85
CA THR A 147 -18.12 -2.29 9.57
C THR A 147 -18.81 -2.82 8.30
N PRO A 148 -18.08 -3.45 7.37
CA PRO A 148 -18.66 -4.07 6.19
C PRO A 148 -19.54 -5.27 6.55
N GLY A 149 -20.66 -5.41 5.85
CA GLY A 149 -21.46 -6.64 5.83
C GLY A 149 -20.87 -7.70 4.90
N ASP A 150 -21.68 -8.72 4.60
CA ASP A 150 -21.28 -9.83 3.72
C ASP A 150 -21.42 -9.50 2.22
N ASP A 151 -22.27 -8.52 1.87
CA ASP A 151 -22.44 -8.08 0.49
C ASP A 151 -21.48 -6.91 0.18
N PRO A 152 -20.45 -7.10 -0.67
CA PRO A 152 -19.54 -6.00 -1.05
C PRO A 152 -20.22 -4.86 -1.80
N PHE A 153 -21.47 -5.05 -2.26
CA PHE A 153 -22.24 -4.04 -2.96
C PHE A 153 -23.37 -3.46 -2.11
N GLU A 154 -23.39 -3.68 -0.79
CA GLU A 154 -24.47 -3.21 0.11
C GLU A 154 -24.74 -1.70 0.04
N ASP A 155 -23.73 -0.88 -0.25
CA ASP A 155 -23.86 0.58 -0.38
C ASP A 155 -23.98 1.07 -1.84
N PHE A 156 -24.07 0.14 -2.81
CA PHE A 156 -24.23 0.50 -4.21
C PHE A 156 -25.66 0.96 -4.50
N SER A 157 -25.85 1.66 -5.62
CA SER A 157 -27.17 2.10 -6.04
C SER A 157 -28.10 0.90 -6.21
N PRO A 158 -29.40 0.99 -5.89
CA PRO A 158 -30.37 -0.06 -6.25
C PRO A 158 -30.39 -0.38 -7.75
N ARG A 159 -29.95 0.56 -8.61
CA ARG A 159 -29.80 0.32 -10.04
C ARG A 159 -28.65 -0.65 -10.38
N PHE A 160 -27.70 -0.85 -9.47
CA PHE A 160 -26.62 -1.82 -9.61
C PHE A 160 -27.15 -3.24 -9.78
N GLU A 161 -28.28 -3.58 -9.16
CA GLU A 161 -28.90 -4.90 -9.29
C GLU A 161 -29.20 -5.29 -10.74
N ALA A 162 -29.56 -4.31 -11.58
CA ALA A 162 -29.75 -4.56 -13.01
C ALA A 162 -28.45 -4.94 -13.76
N TYR A 163 -27.29 -4.67 -13.16
CA TYR A 163 -25.97 -5.05 -13.66
C TYR A 163 -25.39 -6.29 -12.97
N ARG A 164 -26.01 -6.78 -11.89
CA ARG A 164 -25.55 -7.91 -11.06
C ARG A 164 -25.63 -9.29 -11.76
N GLY A 165 -25.95 -9.32 -13.05
CA GLY A 165 -26.49 -10.51 -13.73
C GLY A 165 -25.59 -11.26 -14.73
N ARG A 166 -24.26 -11.24 -14.61
CA ARG A 166 -23.37 -12.13 -15.39
C ARG A 166 -22.16 -12.53 -14.56
N GLU A 167 -22.41 -13.18 -13.44
CA GLU A 167 -21.34 -13.84 -12.68
C GLU A 167 -20.81 -14.98 -13.53
N THR A 168 -19.57 -14.84 -13.96
CA THR A 168 -18.82 -15.99 -14.46
C THR A 168 -18.10 -16.55 -13.26
N GLU A 169 -18.45 -17.77 -12.87
CA GLU A 169 -17.56 -18.55 -12.02
C GLU A 169 -16.21 -18.58 -12.72
N HIS A 170 -15.18 -18.02 -12.08
CA HIS A 170 -13.84 -18.15 -12.58
C HIS A 170 -13.20 -19.34 -11.90
N ASP A 171 -13.05 -20.43 -12.65
CA ASP A 171 -12.28 -21.59 -12.24
C ASP A 171 -10.81 -21.19 -12.14
N TYR A 172 -10.44 -20.70 -10.95
CA TYR A 172 -9.06 -20.41 -10.67
C TYR A 172 -8.23 -21.66 -10.84
N ARG A 173 -7.21 -21.56 -11.71
CA ARG A 173 -6.15 -22.55 -11.72
C ARG A 173 -5.31 -22.36 -10.48
N THR A 174 -5.22 -23.41 -9.67
CA THR A 174 -4.26 -23.48 -8.58
C THR A 174 -2.89 -23.68 -9.20
N VAL A 175 -1.94 -22.81 -8.90
CA VAL A 175 -0.57 -22.92 -9.42
C VAL A 175 0.29 -23.58 -8.35
N ASP A 176 1.10 -24.57 -8.73
CA ASP A 176 2.09 -25.15 -7.81
C ASP A 176 3.08 -24.04 -7.40
N PRO A 177 3.32 -23.81 -6.10
CA PRO A 177 4.38 -22.91 -5.64
C PRO A 177 5.76 -23.16 -6.29
N ALA A 178 6.05 -24.38 -6.75
CA ALA A 178 7.24 -24.74 -7.50
C ALA A 178 7.20 -24.28 -8.97
N ASP A 179 6.04 -24.21 -9.62
CA ASP A 179 5.87 -23.59 -10.95
C ASP A 179 5.89 -22.05 -10.86
N LEU A 180 5.67 -21.54 -9.64
CA LEU A 180 6.04 -20.18 -9.26
C LEU A 180 7.53 -20.07 -8.89
N LYS A 181 8.37 -21.11 -8.81
CA LYS A 181 9.83 -20.95 -8.63
C LYS A 181 10.48 -20.51 -9.94
N GLY A 182 10.70 -19.20 -10.06
CA GLY A 182 10.93 -18.45 -11.30
C GLY A 182 10.00 -17.21 -11.41
N ARG A 183 8.97 -17.19 -10.55
CA ARG A 183 8.00 -16.13 -10.24
C ARG A 183 7.75 -16.05 -8.72
N ALA A 184 8.72 -16.45 -7.89
CA ALA A 184 8.48 -16.87 -6.51
C ALA A 184 8.21 -15.67 -5.60
N ILE A 185 6.93 -15.51 -5.27
CA ILE A 185 6.44 -14.61 -4.24
C ILE A 185 6.82 -15.19 -2.87
N GLU A 186 8.09 -15.08 -2.52
CA GLU A 186 8.52 -15.14 -1.12
C GLU A 186 8.51 -13.72 -0.54
N GLY A 187 7.96 -13.60 0.66
CA GLY A 187 8.20 -12.43 1.51
C GLY A 187 7.46 -11.16 1.08
N GLY A 188 6.20 -11.05 1.48
CA GLY A 188 5.60 -9.74 1.69
C GLY A 188 4.92 -9.77 3.05
N HIS A 189 5.63 -9.34 4.08
CA HIS A 189 5.04 -8.98 5.36
C HIS A 189 4.06 -7.84 5.07
N TYR A 190 2.76 -8.17 5.10
CA TYR A 190 1.71 -7.17 5.00
C TYR A 190 1.51 -6.58 6.38
N THR A 191 2.05 -5.38 6.55
CA THR A 191 1.49 -4.41 7.45
C THR A 191 1.04 -3.23 6.56
N ALA A 192 -0.18 -2.76 6.82
CA ALA A 192 -0.98 -1.85 6.01
C ALA A 192 -0.20 -0.59 5.60
N ILE A 193 0.33 -0.57 4.37
CA ILE A 193 0.91 0.65 3.81
C ILE A 193 -0.22 1.65 3.57
N ASN A 194 -0.32 2.67 4.43
CA ASN A 194 -1.17 3.82 4.17
C ASN A 194 -0.55 4.61 3.00
N LYS A 195 -0.99 4.31 1.76
CA LYS A 195 -0.45 4.93 0.54
C LYS A 195 -0.56 6.46 0.54
N ARG A 196 -1.58 7.03 1.21
CA ARG A 196 -1.74 8.48 1.35
C ARG A 196 -0.62 9.07 2.19
N ASP A 197 -0.34 8.45 3.33
CA ASP A 197 0.73 8.89 4.23
C ASP A 197 2.11 8.61 3.62
N ALA A 198 2.33 7.45 3.02
CA ALA A 198 3.56 7.14 2.28
C ALA A 198 3.82 8.16 1.16
N SER A 199 2.80 8.53 0.38
CA SER A 199 2.95 9.55 -0.67
C SER A 199 3.19 10.94 -0.10
N ARG A 200 2.61 11.29 1.05
CA ARG A 200 2.86 12.57 1.73
C ARG A 200 4.30 12.62 2.24
N LEU A 201 4.74 11.57 2.93
CA LEU A 201 6.09 11.41 3.46
C LEU A 201 7.12 11.59 2.35
N ILE A 202 7.01 10.84 1.25
CA ILE A 202 7.94 10.92 0.10
C ILE A 202 8.03 12.35 -0.46
N ARG A 203 6.92 13.09 -0.54
CA ARG A 203 6.91 14.47 -1.05
C ARG A 203 7.51 15.48 -0.08
N THR A 204 7.60 15.15 1.20
CA THR A 204 8.19 16.01 2.24
C THR A 204 9.68 15.78 2.46
N LEU A 205 10.22 14.65 1.97
CA LEU A 205 11.63 14.32 2.10
C LEU A 205 12.50 15.37 1.40
N LYS A 206 13.51 15.86 2.12
CA LYS A 206 14.58 16.70 1.56
C LYS A 206 15.92 16.03 1.76
N ASP A 207 16.85 16.30 0.85
CA ASP A 207 18.23 15.87 0.98
C ASP A 207 18.82 16.39 2.29
N GLY A 208 19.49 15.51 3.04
CA GLY A 208 20.06 15.80 4.36
C GLY A 208 19.10 15.64 5.55
N ASP A 209 17.80 15.41 5.32
CA ASP A 209 16.85 15.21 6.43
C ASP A 209 17.18 13.95 7.25
N ILE A 210 17.00 14.01 8.57
CA ILE A 210 17.04 12.84 9.45
C ILE A 210 15.61 12.44 9.80
N TRP A 211 15.25 11.19 9.51
CA TRP A 211 13.94 10.62 9.78
C TRP A 211 14.06 9.46 10.76
N ILE A 212 13.16 9.43 11.73
CA ILE A 212 13.05 8.38 12.75
C ILE A 212 11.81 7.56 12.44
N THR A 213 11.96 6.24 12.41
CA THR A 213 10.84 5.30 12.23
C THR A 213 10.84 4.28 13.36
N LEU A 214 9.70 4.08 14.01
CA LEU A 214 9.45 2.97 14.91
C LEU A 214 8.29 2.16 14.35
N ALA A 215 8.53 0.87 14.11
CA ALA A 215 7.54 -0.06 13.60
C ALA A 215 7.33 -1.22 14.58
N ASP A 216 6.14 -1.80 14.59
CA ASP A 216 5.79 -2.99 15.37
C ASP A 216 6.19 -4.32 14.69
N ASN A 217 6.96 -4.22 13.62
CA ASN A 217 7.43 -5.34 12.82
C ASN A 217 8.80 -5.01 12.22
N ASP A 218 9.57 -6.03 11.89
CA ASP A 218 10.92 -5.94 11.33
C ASP A 218 10.95 -5.94 9.80
N SER A 219 9.79 -5.83 9.13
CA SER A 219 9.68 -6.04 7.67
C SER A 219 10.51 -5.07 6.81
N LEU A 220 10.92 -3.95 7.41
CA LEU A 220 11.73 -2.91 6.76
C LEU A 220 13.15 -2.81 7.35
N SER A 221 13.54 -3.75 8.20
CA SER A 221 14.92 -3.91 8.70
C SER A 221 15.92 -3.96 7.53
N GLY A 222 17.04 -3.26 7.66
CA GLY A 222 18.07 -3.13 6.64
C GLY A 222 17.69 -2.27 5.42
N THR A 223 16.48 -1.70 5.38
CA THR A 223 16.02 -0.88 4.25
C THR A 223 16.02 0.61 4.59
N ASN A 224 16.34 1.44 3.61
CA ASN A 224 16.26 2.90 3.70
C ASN A 224 14.86 3.47 3.35
N LYS A 225 13.82 2.63 3.38
CA LYS A 225 12.46 3.04 3.09
C LYS A 225 11.80 3.66 4.32
N VAL A 226 11.29 4.88 4.15
CA VAL A 226 10.39 5.56 5.09
C VAL A 226 8.95 5.24 4.66
N GLN A 227 8.40 4.16 5.20
CA GLN A 227 7.11 3.65 4.78
C GLN A 227 6.27 3.24 6.01
N PRO A 228 5.10 3.86 6.22
CA PRO A 228 4.22 3.52 7.34
C PRO A 228 3.54 2.20 7.01
N CYS A 229 3.72 1.20 7.85
CA CYS A 229 3.24 -0.15 7.60
C CYS A 229 2.55 -0.76 8.83
N GLY A 230 2.98 -0.51 10.07
CA GLY A 230 2.41 -1.09 11.29
C GLY A 230 1.17 -0.41 11.88
N MET A 231 0.91 -0.68 13.17
CA MET A 231 -0.18 -0.08 13.95
C MET A 231 0.06 1.40 14.29
N SER A 232 -0.96 2.08 14.80
CA SER A 232 -0.88 3.46 15.27
C SER A 232 -0.22 3.55 16.65
N LEU A 233 1.12 3.56 16.67
CA LEU A 233 1.90 3.57 17.92
C LEU A 233 1.67 4.84 18.75
N ALA A 234 1.48 6.00 18.10
CA ALA A 234 1.20 7.26 18.79
C ALA A 234 -0.16 7.21 19.53
N GLU A 235 -1.20 6.63 18.94
CA GLU A 235 -2.51 6.44 19.59
C GLU A 235 -2.44 5.43 20.75
N GLN A 236 -1.45 4.52 20.73
CA GLN A 236 -1.19 3.58 21.83
C GLN A 236 -0.39 4.21 23.00
N GLY A 237 -0.05 5.49 22.89
CA GLY A 237 0.66 6.24 23.94
C GLY A 237 2.18 6.28 23.78
N LEU A 238 2.73 5.82 22.65
CA LEU A 238 4.15 5.95 22.35
C LEU A 238 4.49 7.44 22.13
N ARG A 239 5.50 7.92 22.84
CA ARG A 239 6.04 9.29 22.70
C ARG A 239 7.52 9.22 22.36
N VAL A 240 7.94 10.07 21.43
CA VAL A 240 9.32 10.10 20.95
C VAL A 240 9.85 11.52 21.04
N PHE A 241 11.05 11.69 21.57
CA PHE A 241 11.71 12.98 21.71
C PHE A 241 13.06 12.97 21.00
N SER A 242 13.35 14.04 20.26
CA SER A 242 14.67 14.32 19.70
C SER A 242 15.26 15.50 20.44
N ASP A 243 16.42 15.30 21.08
CA ASP A 243 17.13 16.37 21.79
C ASP A 243 16.23 17.16 22.78
N GLY A 244 15.33 16.44 23.47
CA GLY A 244 14.36 16.98 24.43
C GLY A 244 13.08 17.57 23.81
N VAL A 245 12.97 17.62 22.48
CA VAL A 245 11.77 18.08 21.77
C VAL A 245 10.89 16.90 21.40
N GLU A 246 9.63 16.91 21.87
CA GLU A 246 8.65 15.89 21.49
C GLU A 246 8.33 15.97 20.00
N LEU A 247 8.44 14.84 19.33
CA LEU A 247 8.13 14.69 17.93
C LEU A 247 6.65 14.35 17.74
N VAL A 248 6.09 14.82 16.64
CA VAL A 248 4.75 14.44 16.19
C VAL A 248 4.88 13.48 15.02
N SER A 249 4.22 12.33 15.08
CA SER A 249 4.20 11.40 13.97
C SER A 249 3.55 12.04 12.74
N ALA A 250 4.21 11.94 11.60
CA ALA A 250 3.77 12.43 10.30
C ALA A 250 2.78 11.48 9.61
N CYS A 251 2.49 10.32 10.20
CA CYS A 251 1.56 9.31 9.69
C CYS A 251 0.78 8.65 10.82
N ARG A 252 -0.34 8.00 10.46
CA ARG A 252 -1.16 7.27 11.41
C ARG A 252 -0.57 5.89 11.76
N ASN A 253 0.00 5.19 10.78
CA ASN A 253 0.54 3.85 10.95
C ASN A 253 2.06 3.94 11.17
N ASP A 254 2.60 3.21 12.13
CA ASP A 254 3.92 3.42 12.73
C ASP A 254 4.09 4.79 13.39
N PHE A 255 5.22 4.99 14.06
CA PHE A 255 5.67 6.32 14.43
C PHE A 255 6.77 6.76 13.46
N ILE A 256 6.47 7.71 12.58
CA ILE A 256 7.45 8.25 11.64
C ILE A 256 7.51 9.76 11.82
N ALA A 257 8.67 10.28 12.19
CA ALA A 257 8.85 11.71 12.38
C ALA A 257 10.17 12.18 11.80
N LYS A 258 10.19 13.44 11.37
CA LYS A 258 11.40 14.15 10.99
C LYS A 258 12.04 14.72 12.25
N ALA A 259 13.34 14.52 12.42
CA ALA A 259 14.09 15.21 13.48
C ALA A 259 14.14 16.73 13.20
N PRO A 260 14.13 17.58 14.25
CA PRO A 260 14.35 19.01 14.10
C PRO A 260 15.66 19.31 13.35
N ALA A 261 15.74 20.47 12.68
CA ALA A 261 16.90 20.81 11.85
C ALA A 261 18.21 20.77 12.66
N GLY A 262 19.20 19.99 12.18
CA GLY A 262 20.48 19.77 12.84
C GLY A 262 20.89 18.29 12.84
N ASP A 263 22.01 17.97 13.49
CA ASP A 263 22.37 16.58 13.77
C ASP A 263 21.59 16.08 14.99
N LEU A 264 20.98 14.91 14.86
CA LEU A 264 20.33 14.19 15.97
C LEU A 264 21.40 13.76 16.98
N ARG A 265 21.31 14.21 18.25
CA ARG A 265 22.29 13.84 19.29
C ARG A 265 21.73 12.84 20.27
N ALA A 266 20.46 12.99 20.64
CA ALA A 266 19.77 12.11 21.56
C ALA A 266 18.36 11.78 21.07
N LEU A 267 17.97 10.52 21.22
CA LEU A 267 16.62 10.05 21.00
C LEU A 267 16.09 9.44 22.30
N LYS A 268 14.91 9.86 22.73
CA LYS A 268 14.21 9.28 23.88
C LYS A 268 12.88 8.71 23.43
N ILE A 269 12.58 7.49 23.86
CA ILE A 269 11.34 6.78 23.54
C ILE A 269 10.66 6.42 24.85
N VAL A 270 9.38 6.75 24.98
CA VAL A 270 8.58 6.54 26.19
C VAL A 270 7.31 5.79 25.83
N GLY A 271 6.97 4.78 26.63
CA GLY A 271 5.72 4.03 26.49
C GLY A 271 5.74 2.93 25.42
N ALA A 272 6.89 2.28 25.20
CA ALA A 272 6.97 1.12 24.31
C ALA A 272 6.37 -0.12 24.99
N ARG A 273 5.12 -0.46 24.65
CA ARG A 273 4.36 -1.57 25.29
C ARG A 273 4.58 -2.94 24.65
N GLN A 274 5.30 -2.99 23.56
CA GLN A 274 5.55 -4.17 22.75
C GLN A 274 6.91 -4.04 22.05
N PRO A 275 7.48 -5.13 21.53
CA PRO A 275 8.71 -5.04 20.75
C PRO A 275 8.53 -4.10 19.56
N LEU A 276 9.48 -3.19 19.37
CA LEU A 276 9.50 -2.25 18.26
C LEU A 276 10.82 -2.38 17.50
N TRP A 277 10.82 -1.91 16.26
CA TRP A 277 12.00 -1.81 15.43
C TRP A 277 12.32 -0.34 15.15
N LEU A 278 13.43 0.15 15.68
CA LEU A 278 13.88 1.53 15.52
C LEU A 278 14.82 1.66 14.33
N ARG A 279 14.51 2.61 13.45
CA ARG A 279 15.43 3.10 12.43
C ARG A 279 15.59 4.60 12.47
N VAL A 280 16.81 5.04 12.21
CA VAL A 280 17.15 6.44 11.94
C VAL A 280 17.77 6.49 10.56
N ILE A 281 17.23 7.31 9.67
CA ILE A 281 17.63 7.37 8.25
C ILE A 281 18.05 8.80 7.92
N ARG A 282 19.27 8.97 7.39
CA ARG A 282 19.72 10.21 6.75
C ARG A 282 19.35 10.16 5.28
N VAL A 283 18.43 11.03 4.87
CA VAL A 283 17.89 11.06 3.52
C VAL A 283 18.93 11.61 2.57
N SER A 284 19.13 10.92 1.46
CA SER A 284 19.80 11.44 0.27
C SER A 284 18.87 11.28 -0.93
N LEU A 285 18.89 12.23 -1.86
CA LEU A 285 18.13 12.13 -3.10
C LEU A 285 19.04 11.71 -4.26
N PRO A 286 18.72 10.63 -5.00
CA PRO A 286 17.50 9.82 -4.92
C PRO A 286 17.46 8.96 -3.64
N VAL A 287 16.25 8.73 -3.07
CA VAL A 287 16.03 8.08 -1.76
C VAL A 287 16.81 6.78 -1.57
N ARG A 288 17.03 6.01 -2.64
CA ARG A 288 17.86 4.79 -2.63
C ARG A 288 19.30 4.99 -2.14
N SER A 289 19.81 6.22 -2.17
CA SER A 289 21.12 6.62 -1.69
C SER A 289 21.13 7.03 -0.22
N SER A 290 19.97 7.03 0.45
CA SER A 290 19.86 7.38 1.87
C SER A 290 20.57 6.36 2.74
N ALA A 291 21.21 6.83 3.80
CA ALA A 291 21.95 6.02 4.75
C ALA A 291 21.08 5.68 5.98
N VAL A 292 21.14 4.42 6.42
CA VAL A 292 20.56 4.02 7.70
C VAL A 292 21.61 4.27 8.78
N ILE A 293 21.34 5.24 9.66
CA ILE A 293 22.19 5.63 10.79
C ILE A 293 22.08 4.60 11.91
N LEU A 294 20.85 4.19 12.23
CA LEU A 294 20.56 3.26 13.32
C LEU A 294 19.50 2.27 12.84
N ASP A 295 19.64 1.00 13.22
CA ASP A 295 18.74 -0.08 12.83
C ASP A 295 18.79 -1.20 13.87
N GLN A 296 17.85 -1.20 14.82
CA GLN A 296 17.88 -2.17 15.92
C GLN A 296 16.50 -2.41 16.55
N PRO A 297 16.30 -3.60 17.16
CA PRO A 297 15.11 -3.86 17.95
C PRO A 297 15.12 -3.07 19.27
N ILE A 298 13.92 -2.79 19.76
CA ILE A 298 13.64 -2.21 21.07
C ILE A 298 12.69 -3.16 21.79
N GLU A 299 13.09 -3.55 22.98
CA GLU A 299 12.25 -4.37 23.86
C GLU A 299 11.22 -3.49 24.58
N PRO A 300 10.07 -4.05 25.02
CA PRO A 300 9.09 -3.30 25.78
C PRO A 300 9.70 -2.72 27.06
N GLU A 301 9.64 -1.40 27.21
CA GLU A 301 10.10 -0.69 28.39
C GLU A 301 9.40 0.68 28.53
N ASP A 302 9.30 1.16 29.77
CA ASP A 302 8.63 2.43 30.06
C ASP A 302 9.36 3.61 29.41
N GLU A 303 10.69 3.55 29.39
CA GLU A 303 11.54 4.62 28.88
C GLU A 303 12.90 4.08 28.41
N ARG A 304 13.36 4.54 27.25
CA ARG A 304 14.71 4.26 26.73
C ARG A 304 15.33 5.50 26.07
N GLU A 305 16.62 5.70 26.29
CA GLU A 305 17.40 6.76 25.66
C GLU A 305 18.53 6.20 24.79
N PHE A 306 18.77 6.86 23.66
CA PHE A 306 19.84 6.57 22.73
C PHE A 306 20.69 7.81 22.51
N SER A 307 22.00 7.68 22.68
CA SER A 307 22.97 8.67 22.24
C SER A 307 23.37 8.38 20.79
N VAL A 308 23.10 9.31 19.88
CA VAL A 308 23.39 9.18 18.43
C VAL A 308 24.77 9.79 18.09
N GLY A 309 25.49 10.29 19.10
CA GLY A 309 26.79 10.94 18.99
C GLY A 309 27.93 9.99 18.58
N ALA A 310 28.00 9.59 17.32
CA ALA A 310 29.20 9.15 16.59
C ALA A 310 28.92 8.82 15.10
N ILE A 311 27.88 9.37 14.46
CA ILE A 311 27.48 8.96 13.10
C ILE A 311 27.45 10.17 12.17
N GLY A 312 28.65 10.64 11.82
CA GLY A 312 28.83 11.84 11.00
C GLY A 312 30.26 12.09 10.51
N SER A 313 31.08 11.06 10.29
CA SER A 313 32.32 11.21 9.53
C SER A 313 32.59 10.00 8.64
N GLY A 314 32.26 10.12 7.37
CA GLY A 314 32.83 9.29 6.30
C GLY A 314 32.08 9.33 4.98
N PRO A 315 32.78 9.14 3.84
CA PRO A 315 34.02 9.80 3.41
C PRO A 315 33.71 10.98 2.47
N THR A 316 34.66 11.91 2.34
CA THR A 316 34.70 12.94 1.29
C THR A 316 34.81 12.35 -0.10
#